data_AF-A0A5K1E9Q3-F1
#
_entry.id   AF-A0A5K1E9Q3-F1
#
_cell.length_a   1.000
_cell.length_b   1.000
_cell.length_c   1.000
_cell.angle_alpha   90.00
_cell.angle_beta   90.00
_cell.angle_gamma   90.00
#
_symmetry.space_group_name_H-M   'P 1'
#
loop_
_entity.id
_entity.type
_entity.pdbx_description
1 polymer ?
#
loop_
_entity_poly.entity_id
_entity_poly.type
_entity_poly.pdbx_seq_one_letter_code
_entity_poly.pdbx_strand_id
1 'polypeptide(L)' 'FDRLRIRIGGSLQDQVIYDVGELQSPCLPFKRDKSGLFGYTEGCLRMDRWDELNKFFNQT' A
#
# COMPACT_ATOMS: atom_id res chain seq x y z
N PHE A 1 -0.35 -7.49 -27.14
CA PHE A 1 -0.46 -7.26 -25.68
C PHE A 1 -0.44 -8.65 -25.08
N ASP A 2 0.75 -9.16 -24.78
CA ASP A 2 0.94 -10.63 -24.74
C ASP A 2 1.09 -11.17 -23.31
N ARG A 3 1.08 -10.28 -22.30
CA ARG A 3 1.14 -10.62 -20.87
C ARG A 3 0.26 -9.66 -20.06
N LEU A 4 -0.36 -10.19 -19.00
CA LEU A 4 -1.13 -9.39 -18.03
C LEU A 4 -0.20 -8.39 -17.35
N ARG A 5 -0.67 -7.14 -17.18
CA ARG A 5 0.03 -6.10 -16.42
C ARG A 5 -0.85 -5.64 -15.27
N ILE A 6 -0.32 -5.67 -14.06
CA ILE A 6 -1.03 -5.25 -12.84
C ILE A 6 -0.42 -3.92 -12.39
N ARG A 7 -1.25 -2.87 -12.28
CA ARG A 7 -0.86 -1.56 -11.74
C ARG A 7 -1.48 -1.42 -10.36
N ILE A 8 -0.65 -1.36 -9.32
CA ILE A 8 -1.06 -1.01 -7.96
C ILE A 8 -0.84 0.49 -7.77
N GLY A 9 -1.85 1.21 -7.30
CA GLY A 9 -1.80 2.64 -7.09
C GLY A 9 -3.20 3.26 -7.07
N GLY A 10 -3.33 4.48 -7.57
CA GLY A 10 -4.55 5.29 -7.48
C GLY A 10 -4.45 6.28 -6.32
N SER A 11 -5.56 6.87 -5.91
CA SER A 11 -5.57 7.98 -4.94
C SER A 11 -4.91 7.64 -3.60
N LEU A 12 -5.03 6.39 -3.12
CA LEU A 12 -4.41 5.97 -1.86
C LEU A 12 -2.88 5.85 -1.92
N GLN A 13 -2.29 5.87 -3.13
CA GLN A 13 -0.84 5.90 -3.27
C GLN A 13 -0.24 7.18 -2.68
N ASP A 14 -0.98 8.29 -2.67
CA ASP A 14 -0.52 9.56 -2.10
C ASP A 14 -0.60 9.60 -0.56
N GLN A 15 -1.15 8.55 0.05
CA GLN A 15 -1.37 8.44 1.50
C GLN A 15 -0.68 7.20 2.10
N VAL A 16 0.21 6.55 1.36
CA VAL A 16 0.93 5.36 1.82
C VAL A 16 2.21 5.73 2.57
N ILE A 17 2.40 5.12 3.73
CA ILE A 17 3.65 5.16 4.50
C ILE A 17 4.31 3.78 4.33
N TYR A 18 5.61 3.73 4.04
CA TYR A 18 6.33 2.47 3.94
C TYR A 18 7.01 2.15 5.27
N ASP A 19 6.83 0.93 5.77
CA ASP A 19 7.45 0.44 7.01
C ASP A 19 8.93 0.08 6.79
N VAL A 20 9.75 1.09 6.46
CA VAL A 20 11.18 0.97 6.19
C VAL A 20 11.99 1.76 7.22
N GLY A 21 13.07 1.16 7.73
CA GLY A 21 13.91 1.77 8.77
C GLY A 21 13.21 1.83 10.13
N GLU A 22 13.50 2.85 10.93
CA GLU A 22 12.87 3.08 12.23
C GLU A 22 11.62 3.96 12.06
N LEU A 23 10.46 3.32 11.90
CA LEU A 23 9.19 4.01 11.83
C LEU A 23 8.84 4.59 13.21
N GLN A 24 8.77 5.92 13.34
CA GLN A 24 8.49 6.60 14.61
C GLN A 24 7.01 6.55 15.02
N SER A 25 6.14 6.01 14.17
CA SER A 25 4.70 5.89 14.41
C SER A 25 4.23 4.44 14.27
N PRO A 26 3.12 4.04 14.91
CA PRO A 26 2.53 2.73 14.69
C PRO A 26 2.15 2.54 13.22
N CYS A 27 2.64 1.46 12.60
CA CYS A 27 2.25 1.09 11.24
C CYS A 27 0.80 0.57 11.22
N LEU A 28 -0.14 1.48 10.94
CA LEU A 28 -1.59 1.22 10.90
C LEU A 28 -2.10 1.11 9.46
N PRO A 29 -3.07 0.21 9.17
CA PRO A 29 -3.65 0.12 7.84
C PRO A 29 -4.53 1.34 7.54
N PHE A 30 -4.79 1.58 6.24
CA PHE A 30 -5.80 2.52 5.78
C PHE A 30 -7.16 2.25 6.45
N LYS A 31 -7.80 3.29 6.94
CA LYS A 31 -9.18 3.25 7.43
C LYS A 31 -10.01 4.28 6.71
N ARG A 32 -11.31 4.02 6.57
CA ARG A 32 -12.24 5.02 6.07
C ARG A 32 -12.33 6.15 7.09
N ASP A 33 -12.11 7.36 6.61
CA ASP A 33 -12.28 8.60 7.36
C ASP A 33 -12.77 9.67 6.40
N LYS A 34 -14.03 10.09 6.55
CA LYS A 34 -14.65 11.08 5.66
C LYS A 34 -13.95 12.44 5.70
N SER A 35 -13.18 12.73 6.75
CA SER A 35 -12.39 13.95 6.88
C SER A 35 -11.01 13.84 6.25
N GLY A 36 -10.53 12.63 6.00
CA GLY A 36 -9.24 12.37 5.38
C GLY A 36 -9.25 12.59 3.87
N LEU A 37 -8.07 12.81 3.30
CA LEU A 37 -7.90 12.91 1.85
C LEU A 37 -8.46 11.63 1.20
N PHE A 38 -9.21 11.79 0.10
CA PHE A 38 -9.93 10.72 -0.60
C PHE A 38 -10.89 9.87 0.27
N GLY A 39 -11.23 10.32 1.49
CA GLY A 39 -12.08 9.58 2.41
C GLY A 39 -11.35 8.50 3.22
N TYR A 40 -10.02 8.60 3.33
CA TYR A 40 -9.19 7.65 4.06
C TYR A 40 -8.14 8.34 4.93
N THR A 41 -7.74 7.64 6.00
CA THR A 41 -6.52 7.97 6.75
C THR A 41 -5.28 7.69 5.90
N GLU A 42 -4.12 8.17 6.35
CA GLU A 42 -2.86 7.54 5.93
C GLU A 42 -2.86 6.06 6.28
N GLY A 43 -2.15 5.25 5.50
CA GLY A 43 -2.05 3.82 5.68
C GLY A 43 -0.63 3.34 5.48
N CYS A 44 -0.20 2.45 6.35
CA CYS A 44 1.15 1.92 6.33
C CYS A 44 1.20 0.57 5.61
N LEU A 45 2.15 0.44 4.69
CA LEU A 45 2.48 -0.79 3.98
C LEU A 45 3.72 -1.42 4.63
N ARG A 46 3.48 -2.54 5.30
CA ARG A 46 4.54 -3.38 5.88
C ARG A 46 5.33 -4.10 4.79
N MET A 47 6.61 -4.38 5.05
CA MET A 47 7.48 -5.05 4.08
C MET A 47 7.03 -6.49 3.75
N ASP A 48 6.44 -7.21 4.70
CA ASP A 48 5.86 -8.54 4.46
C ASP A 48 4.75 -8.51 3.39
N ARG A 49 3.93 -7.46 3.37
CA ARG A 49 2.92 -7.24 2.31
C ARG A 49 3.56 -6.97 0.95
N TRP A 50 4.71 -6.30 0.93
CA TRP A 50 5.46 -6.09 -0.31
C TRP A 50 6.00 -7.41 -0.87
N ASP A 51 6.49 -8.29 0.00
CA ASP A 51 6.93 -9.64 -0.38
C ASP A 51 5.76 -10.51 -0.90
N GLU A 52 4.59 -10.44 -0.26
CA GLU A 52 3.38 -11.12 -0.72
C GLU A 52 2.98 -10.68 -2.13
N LEU A 53 3.01 -9.36 -2.41
CA LEU A 53 2.70 -8.82 -3.73
C LEU A 53 3.70 -9.29 -4.78
N ASN A 54 4.99 -9.24 -4.48
CA ASN A 54 6.03 -9.74 -5.38
C ASN A 54 5.88 -11.24 -5.66
N LYS A 55 5.58 -12.05 -4.63
CA LYS A 55 5.32 -13.48 -4.79
C LYS A 55 4.10 -13.72 -5.67
N PHE A 56 3.03 -12.95 -5.51
CA PHE A 56 1.84 -13.04 -6.35
C PHE A 56 2.17 -12.74 -7.82
N PHE A 57 2.93 -11.67 -8.09
CA PHE A 57 3.32 -11.32 -9.46
C PHE A 57 4.20 -12.37 -10.14
N ASN A 58 5.08 -13.05 -9.39
CA ASN A 58 5.91 -14.12 -9.94
C ASN A 58 5.13 -15.40 -10.26
N GLN A 59 3.88 -15.53 -9.79
CA GLN A 59 3.00 -16.66 -10.10
C GLN A 59 2.10 -16.40 -11.32
N THR A 60 2.10 -15.18 -11.86
CA THR A 60 1.25 -14.72 -12.98
C THR A 60 2.06 -14.35 -14.20
#